data_AF-A0A510DYF0-F1
#
_entry.id   AF-A0A510DYF0-F1
#
_cell.length_a   1.000
_cell.length_b   1.000
_cell.length_c   1.000
_cell.angle_alpha   90.00
_cell.angle_beta   90.00
_cell.angle_gamma   90.00
#
_symmetry.space_group_name_H-M   'P 1'
#
loop_
_entity.id
_entity.type
_entity.pdbx_description
1 polymer ?
#
loop_
_entity_poly.entity_id
_entity_poly.type
_entity_poly.pdbx_seq_one_letter_code
_entity_poly.pdbx_strand_id
1 'polypeptide(L)'
;MRNKGAKDAIEILDRRLQTTAQGGQSQSIERSNGNGEDDKKGITRNLTRNLLDLAINETDLKNFMLNLSYLVARNKGFSQNNELMSLFNKIQELIQSERRKNKNDKEILEEITEYLKGVVMVTYVVEKSDKKKDILDILKKSMGE
;
A
#
# COMPACT_ATOMS: atom_id res chain seq x y z
N MET A 1 1.15 3.80 17.70
CA MET A 1 1.39 2.36 17.45
C MET A 1 2.65 2.24 16.60
N ARG A 2 3.78 1.86 17.18
CA ARG A 2 5.00 1.59 16.39
C ARG A 2 4.68 0.41 15.47
N ASN A 3 4.74 0.61 14.15
CA ASN A 3 4.52 -0.38 13.07
C ASN A 3 3.10 -0.52 12.46
N LYS A 4 2.17 0.45 12.61
CA LYS A 4 0.86 0.36 11.94
C LYS A 4 0.97 0.18 10.42
N GLY A 5 1.80 0.98 9.75
CA GLY A 5 1.97 0.88 8.30
C GLY A 5 2.60 -0.43 7.82
N ALA A 6 3.46 -1.03 8.65
CA ALA A 6 4.02 -2.34 8.34
C ALA A 6 2.93 -3.44 8.42
N LYS A 7 2.06 -3.40 9.44
CA LYS A 7 0.91 -4.32 9.55
C LYS A 7 -0.03 -4.21 8.35
N ASP A 8 -0.44 -2.99 8.01
CA ASP A 8 -1.34 -2.77 6.86
C ASP A 8 -0.71 -3.25 5.54
N ALA A 9 0.60 -3.04 5.35
CA ALA A 9 1.31 -3.53 4.17
C ALA A 9 1.36 -5.06 4.09
N ILE A 10 1.55 -5.75 5.22
CA ILE A 10 1.48 -7.21 5.31
C ILE A 10 0.08 -7.70 4.91
N GLU A 11 -0.98 -7.08 5.46
CA GLU A 11 -2.37 -7.41 5.17
C GLU A 11 -2.68 -7.26 3.66
N ILE A 12 -2.24 -6.15 3.07
CA ILE A 12 -2.42 -5.86 1.64
C ILE A 12 -1.69 -6.87 0.76
N LEU A 13 -0.41 -7.16 1.06
CA LEU A 13 0.42 -8.08 0.28
C LEU A 13 0.01 -9.54 0.45
N ASP A 14 -0.50 -9.91 1.63
CA ASP A 14 -1.00 -11.27 1.85
C ASP A 14 -2.25 -11.55 1.03
N ARG A 15 -3.18 -10.59 0.96
CA ARG A 15 -4.36 -10.68 0.08
C ARG A 15 -3.96 -10.94 -1.38
N ARG A 16 -2.91 -10.28 -1.89
CA ARG A 16 -2.35 -10.54 -3.24
C ARG A 16 -2.01 -12.01 -3.45
N LEU A 17 -1.30 -12.61 -2.49
CA LEU A 17 -0.87 -14.01 -2.59
C LEU A 17 -2.04 -14.99 -2.49
N GLN A 18 -3.04 -14.69 -1.67
CA GLN A 18 -4.26 -15.51 -1.58
C GLN A 18 -5.09 -15.48 -2.88
N THR A 19 -5.29 -14.30 -3.48
CA THR A 19 -5.97 -14.17 -4.78
C THR A 19 -5.20 -14.87 -5.90
N THR A 20 -3.86 -14.84 -5.87
CA THR A 20 -3.01 -15.55 -6.83
C THR A 20 -3.11 -17.07 -6.65
N ALA A 21 -3.20 -17.55 -5.41
CA ALA A 21 -3.34 -18.98 -5.11
C ALA A 21 -4.74 -19.53 -5.46
N GLN A 22 -5.81 -18.73 -5.34
CA GLN A 22 -7.18 -19.13 -5.65
C GLN A 22 -7.53 -19.03 -7.15
N GLY A 23 -6.81 -18.21 -7.93
CA GLY A 23 -7.00 -18.09 -9.38
C GLY A 23 -6.59 -19.30 -10.23
N GLY A 24 -6.19 -20.41 -9.61
CA GLY A 24 -5.85 -21.67 -10.28
C GLY A 24 -7.04 -22.56 -10.62
N GLN A 25 -8.27 -22.21 -10.22
CA GLN A 25 -9.48 -22.93 -10.64
C GLN A 25 -10.61 -21.96 -11.02
N SER A 26 -10.94 -21.97 -12.32
CA SER A 26 -12.16 -21.47 -12.97
C SER A 26 -12.35 -19.95 -13.14
N GLN A 27 -12.12 -19.44 -14.35
CA GLN A 27 -13.18 -19.16 -15.33
C GLN A 27 -12.60 -18.61 -16.64
N SER A 28 -12.77 -19.38 -17.71
CA SER A 28 -12.67 -18.95 -19.09
C SER A 28 -13.81 -17.99 -19.43
N ILE A 29 -13.48 -16.70 -19.55
CA ILE A 29 -14.28 -15.74 -20.34
C ILE A 29 -13.31 -15.11 -21.33
N GLU A 30 -13.42 -15.51 -22.59
CA GLU A 30 -12.78 -14.85 -23.72
C GLU A 30 -13.18 -13.37 -23.78
N ARG A 31 -12.19 -12.48 -23.63
CA ARG A 31 -12.21 -11.14 -24.23
C ARG A 31 -10.82 -10.76 -24.75
N SER A 32 -10.66 -11.00 -26.05
CA SER A 32 -9.91 -10.21 -27.05
C SER A 32 -8.75 -9.30 -26.60
N ASN A 33 -7.55 -9.70 -27.02
CA ASN A 33 -6.40 -8.89 -27.49
C ASN A 33 -6.13 -7.52 -26.84
N GLY A 34 -5.16 -7.52 -25.93
CA GLY A 34 -4.33 -6.38 -25.56
C GLY A 34 -3.23 -6.82 -24.58
N ASN A 35 -1.99 -6.89 -25.05
CA ASN A 35 -0.72 -7.06 -24.30
C ASN A 35 -0.81 -7.55 -22.85
N GLY A 36 -0.60 -8.86 -22.68
CA GLY A 36 -0.64 -9.55 -21.38
C GLY A 36 0.59 -9.35 -20.48
N GLU A 37 0.91 -8.12 -20.06
CA GLU A 37 2.00 -7.92 -19.06
C GLU A 37 1.76 -6.95 -17.89
N ASP A 38 0.76 -6.06 -17.86
CA ASP A 38 0.85 -4.92 -16.90
C ASP A 38 -0.38 -4.54 -16.05
N ASP A 39 -1.52 -5.23 -16.16
CA ASP A 39 -2.75 -4.84 -15.43
C ASP A 39 -2.86 -5.35 -13.98
N LYS A 40 -1.78 -5.89 -13.40
CA LYS A 40 -1.73 -6.39 -12.00
C LYS A 40 -0.62 -5.78 -11.14
N LYS A 41 -0.14 -4.57 -11.45
CA LYS A 41 0.87 -3.91 -10.61
C LYS A 41 0.22 -3.34 -9.34
N GLY A 42 0.15 -4.16 -8.29
CA GLY A 42 -0.20 -3.75 -6.93
C GLY A 42 0.85 -2.79 -6.33
N ILE A 43 0.91 -2.64 -5.00
CA ILE A 43 1.96 -1.80 -4.40
C ILE A 43 3.35 -2.38 -4.71
N THR A 44 4.27 -1.53 -5.19
CA THR A 44 5.65 -1.94 -5.49
C THR A 44 6.65 -1.16 -4.66
N ARG A 45 7.91 -1.61 -4.58
CA ARG A 45 8.98 -0.86 -3.90
C ARG A 45 9.14 0.55 -4.45
N ASN A 46 9.15 0.71 -5.79
CA ASN A 46 9.32 2.03 -6.40
C ASN A 46 8.11 2.93 -6.11
N LEU A 47 6.91 2.38 -6.17
CA LEU A 47 5.68 3.14 -5.90
C LEU A 47 5.59 3.58 -4.43
N THR A 48 5.85 2.67 -3.49
CA THR A 48 5.82 2.96 -2.06
C THR A 48 6.94 3.92 -1.65
N ARG A 49 8.10 3.86 -2.32
CA ARG A 49 9.15 4.88 -2.16
C ARG A 49 8.72 6.25 -2.65
N ASN A 50 8.10 6.34 -3.83
CA ASN A 50 7.59 7.62 -4.33
C ASN A 50 6.53 8.23 -3.39
N LEU A 51 5.70 7.39 -2.77
CA LEU A 51 4.73 7.83 -1.75
C LEU A 51 5.43 8.37 -0.50
N LEU A 52 6.48 7.71 -0.03
CA LEU A 52 7.27 8.18 1.11
C LEU A 52 7.97 9.51 0.79
N ASP A 53 8.58 9.60 -0.40
CA ASP A 53 9.23 10.83 -0.87
C ASP A 53 8.21 11.98 -0.98
N LEU A 54 6.98 11.70 -1.40
CA LEU A 54 5.88 12.67 -1.38
C LEU A 54 5.60 13.19 0.03
N ALA A 55 5.44 12.29 1.01
CA ALA A 55 5.14 12.67 2.39
C ALA A 55 6.27 13.47 3.06
N ILE A 56 7.52 13.15 2.73
CA ILE A 56 8.70 13.84 3.28
C ILE A 56 8.85 15.26 2.71
N ASN A 57 8.59 15.43 1.42
CA ASN A 57 8.87 16.68 0.72
C ASN A 57 7.71 17.68 0.76
N GLU A 58 6.52 17.25 1.18
CA GLU A 58 5.34 18.10 1.21
C GLU A 58 5.22 18.84 2.54
N THR A 59 4.84 20.12 2.47
CA THR A 59 4.66 20.97 3.66
C THR A 59 3.20 21.15 4.05
N ASP A 60 2.28 20.89 3.11
CA ASP A 60 0.83 21.04 3.30
C ASP A 60 0.10 19.71 3.09
N LEU A 61 -0.68 19.30 4.09
CA LEU A 61 -1.48 18.08 4.04
C LEU A 61 -2.47 18.08 2.87
N LYS A 62 -2.99 19.24 2.47
CA LYS A 62 -3.90 19.37 1.32
C LYS A 62 -3.18 19.02 0.01
N ASN A 63 -1.98 19.56 -0.20
CA ASN A 63 -1.17 19.25 -1.37
C ASN A 63 -0.73 17.78 -1.37
N PHE A 64 -0.37 17.24 -0.21
CA PHE A 64 -0.06 15.82 -0.06
C PHE A 64 -1.23 14.96 -0.55
N MET A 65 -2.44 15.26 -0.10
CA MET A 65 -3.65 14.51 -0.49
C MET A 65 -3.96 14.63 -1.97
N LEU A 66 -3.75 15.80 -2.57
CA LEU A 66 -3.93 16.00 -4.01
C LEU A 66 -2.93 15.14 -4.81
N ASN A 67 -1.65 15.21 -4.46
CA ASN A 67 -0.58 14.48 -5.13
C ASN A 67 -0.72 12.96 -4.94
N LEU A 68 -1.12 12.52 -3.74
CA LEU A 68 -1.44 11.13 -3.45
C LEU A 68 -2.58 10.64 -4.35
N SER A 69 -3.68 11.40 -4.44
CA SER A 69 -4.83 11.04 -5.28
C SER A 69 -4.45 10.96 -6.77
N TYR A 70 -3.62 11.90 -7.24
CA TYR A 70 -3.08 11.88 -8.60
C TYR A 70 -2.23 10.63 -8.86
N LEU A 71 -1.34 10.29 -7.93
CA LEU A 71 -0.48 9.10 -8.04
C LEU A 71 -1.30 7.80 -8.04
N VAL A 72 -2.35 7.72 -7.22
CA VAL A 72 -3.30 6.60 -7.23
C VAL A 72 -4.01 6.50 -8.60
N ALA A 73 -4.57 7.60 -9.11
CA ALA A 73 -5.22 7.63 -10.42
C ALA A 73 -4.29 7.18 -11.55
N ARG A 74 -3.08 7.76 -11.59
CA ARG A 74 -2.08 7.50 -12.64
C ARG A 74 -1.66 6.03 -12.71
N ASN A 75 -1.67 5.33 -11.59
CA ASN A 75 -1.31 3.92 -11.50
C ASN A 75 -2.54 2.98 -11.58
N LYS A 76 -3.67 3.46 -12.14
CA LYS A 76 -4.95 2.72 -12.21
C LYS A 76 -5.39 2.17 -10.84
N GLY A 77 -5.04 2.89 -9.78
CA GLY A 77 -5.16 2.44 -8.40
C GLY A 77 -6.56 2.50 -7.81
N PHE A 78 -7.55 3.08 -8.49
CA PHE A 78 -8.91 3.29 -7.95
C PHE A 78 -9.87 2.10 -8.14
N SER A 79 -9.41 0.95 -8.63
CA SER A 79 -10.27 -0.25 -8.66
C SER A 79 -10.46 -0.83 -7.25
N GLN A 80 -11.66 -1.34 -6.95
CA GLN A 80 -12.02 -1.78 -5.59
C GLN A 80 -11.13 -2.89 -5.03
N ASN A 81 -10.52 -3.70 -5.89
CA ASN A 81 -9.60 -4.79 -5.51
C ASN A 81 -8.13 -4.40 -5.68
N ASN A 82 -7.81 -3.10 -5.78
CA ASN A 82 -6.43 -2.63 -5.91
C ASN A 82 -5.79 -2.40 -4.55
N GLU A 83 -4.55 -2.84 -4.43
CA GLU A 83 -3.72 -2.64 -3.24
C GLU A 83 -3.39 -1.16 -2.99
N LEU A 84 -3.22 -0.38 -4.05
CA LEU A 84 -2.99 1.05 -3.97
C LEU A 84 -4.24 1.78 -3.47
N MET A 85 -5.45 1.32 -3.85
CA MET A 85 -6.70 1.82 -3.24
C MET A 85 -6.75 1.48 -1.75
N SER A 86 -6.38 0.24 -1.40
CA SER A 86 -6.36 -0.20 -0.01
C SER A 86 -5.40 0.66 0.82
N LEU A 87 -4.19 0.92 0.31
CA LEU A 87 -3.22 1.80 0.95
C LEU A 87 -3.72 3.25 1.04
N PHE A 88 -4.32 3.78 -0.02
CA PHE A 88 -4.92 5.11 -0.03
C PHE A 88 -5.99 5.27 1.07
N ASN A 89 -6.91 4.31 1.18
CA ASN A 89 -7.95 4.30 2.21
C ASN A 89 -7.35 4.28 3.62
N LYS A 90 -6.32 3.45 3.87
CA LYS A 90 -5.64 3.39 5.17
C LYS A 90 -4.95 4.72 5.53
N ILE A 91 -4.40 5.44 4.54
CA ILE A 91 -3.85 6.79 4.75
C ILE A 91 -4.96 7.80 5.08
N GLN A 92 -6.11 7.74 4.38
CA GLN A 92 -7.26 8.59 4.71
C GLN A 92 -7.79 8.33 6.13
N GLU A 93 -7.89 7.07 6.53
CA GLU A 93 -8.27 6.68 7.89
C GLU A 93 -7.28 7.20 8.93
N LEU A 94 -5.97 7.12 8.64
CA LEU A 94 -4.93 7.69 9.49
C LEU A 94 -5.14 9.20 9.67
N ILE A 95 -5.34 9.95 8.58
CA ILE A 95 -5.60 11.39 8.63
C ILE A 95 -6.82 11.71 9.49
N GLN A 96 -7.94 11.00 9.27
CA GLN A 96 -9.15 11.21 10.05
C GLN A 96 -8.95 10.88 11.54
N SER A 97 -8.20 9.83 11.85
CA SER A 97 -7.83 9.45 13.22
C SER A 97 -7.00 10.54 13.89
N GLU A 98 -5.95 11.03 13.22
CA GLU A 98 -5.06 12.03 13.79
C GLU A 98 -5.74 13.40 13.93
N ARG A 99 -6.63 13.77 12.99
CA ARG A 99 -7.50 14.96 13.15
C ARG A 99 -8.41 14.87 14.37
N ARG A 100 -8.99 13.69 14.64
CA ARG A 100 -9.81 13.46 15.85
C ARG A 100 -9.00 13.57 17.16
N LYS A 101 -7.68 13.42 17.08
CA LYS A 101 -6.74 13.65 18.19
C LYS A 101 -6.27 15.10 18.30
N ASN A 102 -6.87 16.02 17.52
CA ASN A 102 -6.54 17.44 17.48
C ASN A 102 -5.11 17.77 17.03
N LYS A 103 -4.49 16.89 16.22
CA LYS A 103 -3.19 17.18 15.60
C LYS A 103 -3.32 18.19 14.47
N ASN A 104 -2.32 19.04 14.32
CA ASN A 104 -2.22 19.95 13.19
C ASN A 104 -1.68 19.24 11.93
N ASP A 105 -1.75 19.89 10.78
CA ASP A 105 -1.38 19.29 9.49
C ASP A 105 0.08 18.81 9.42
N LYS A 106 1.01 19.51 10.09
CA LYS A 106 2.42 19.11 10.15
C LYS A 106 2.60 17.83 10.95
N GLU A 107 1.98 17.73 12.13
CA GLU A 107 2.02 16.51 12.95
C GLU A 107 1.36 15.33 12.23
N ILE A 108 0.31 15.57 11.44
CA ILE A 108 -0.33 14.53 10.64
C ILE A 108 0.61 14.04 9.53
N LEU A 109 1.32 14.95 8.85
CA LEU A 109 2.31 14.58 7.83
C LEU A 109 3.48 13.77 8.41
N GLU A 110 3.92 14.11 9.63
CA GLU A 110 4.93 13.32 10.36
C GLU A 110 4.42 11.90 10.64
N GLU A 111 3.17 11.74 11.09
CA GLU A 111 2.55 10.42 11.29
C GLU A 111 2.37 9.63 9.98
N ILE A 112 2.00 10.29 8.89
CA ILE A 112 1.93 9.67 7.55
C ILE A 112 3.33 9.21 7.11
N THR A 113 4.35 10.02 7.35
CA THR A 113 5.73 9.68 7.00
C THR A 113 6.20 8.44 7.77
N GLU A 114 5.99 8.40 9.08
CA GLU A 114 6.31 7.22 9.90
C GLU A 114 5.50 5.98 9.48
N TYR A 115 4.22 6.17 9.14
CA TYR A 115 3.40 5.11 8.59
C TYR A 115 4.00 4.55 7.28
N LEU A 116 4.34 5.41 6.33
CA LEU A 116 4.89 5.02 5.03
C LEU A 116 6.29 4.39 5.12
N LYS A 117 7.11 4.76 6.11
CA LYS A 117 8.38 4.05 6.39
C LYS A 117 8.14 2.57 6.66
N GLY A 118 7.11 2.23 7.44
CA GLY A 118 6.71 0.84 7.68
C GLY A 118 6.25 0.13 6.41
N VAL A 119 5.45 0.82 5.58
CA VAL A 119 4.97 0.28 4.30
C VAL A 119 6.13 -0.03 3.35
N VAL A 120 7.07 0.91 3.19
CA VAL A 120 8.26 0.74 2.35
C VAL A 120 9.12 -0.42 2.84
N MET A 121 9.35 -0.53 4.15
CA MET A 121 10.16 -1.61 4.73
C MET A 121 9.60 -2.99 4.37
N VAL A 122 8.30 -3.22 4.61
CA VAL A 122 7.65 -4.50 4.30
C VAL A 122 7.68 -4.78 2.80
N THR A 123 7.31 -3.80 1.98
CA THR A 123 7.29 -3.97 0.51
C THR A 123 8.67 -4.32 -0.01
N TYR A 124 9.72 -3.68 0.50
CA TYR A 124 11.11 -3.95 0.12
C TYR A 124 11.55 -5.37 0.48
N VAL A 125 11.29 -5.80 1.72
CA VAL A 125 11.69 -7.12 2.22
C VAL A 125 10.97 -8.24 1.46
N VAL A 126 9.67 -8.07 1.20
CA VAL A 126 8.87 -9.05 0.47
C VAL A 126 9.29 -9.11 -1.00
N GLU A 127 9.46 -7.98 -1.69
CA GLU A 127 9.86 -7.98 -3.10
C GLU A 127 11.24 -8.58 -3.35
N LYS A 128 12.19 -8.37 -2.44
CA LYS A 128 13.53 -8.96 -2.53
C LYS A 128 13.59 -10.46 -2.23
N SER A 129 12.51 -11.04 -1.71
CA SER A 129 12.49 -12.45 -1.35
C SER A 129 11.96 -13.32 -2.49
N ASP A 130 12.67 -14.42 -2.73
CA ASP A 130 12.18 -15.51 -3.59
C ASP A 130 11.05 -16.29 -2.90
N LYS A 131 10.99 -16.25 -1.56
CA LYS A 131 9.97 -16.90 -0.73
C LYS A 131 9.02 -15.87 -0.12
N LYS A 132 8.27 -15.18 -0.98
CA LYS A 132 7.38 -14.07 -0.58
C LYS A 132 6.38 -14.45 0.52
N LYS A 133 5.78 -15.64 0.39
CA LYS A 133 4.80 -16.17 1.35
C LYS A 133 5.44 -16.44 2.72
N ASP A 134 6.55 -17.19 2.74
CA ASP A 134 7.27 -17.50 3.98
C ASP A 134 7.72 -16.23 4.72
N ILE A 135 8.20 -15.22 3.99
CA ILE A 135 8.56 -13.93 4.57
C ILE A 135 7.35 -13.21 5.16
N LEU A 136 6.21 -13.17 4.45
CA LEU A 136 4.99 -12.57 5.01
C LEU A 136 4.52 -13.30 6.26
N ASP A 137 4.57 -14.63 6.30
CA ASP A 137 4.20 -15.43 7.47
C ASP A 137 5.13 -15.17 8.66
N ILE A 138 6.44 -15.01 8.42
CA ILE A 138 7.41 -14.61 9.45
C ILE A 138 7.09 -13.21 9.97
N LEU A 139 6.81 -12.26 9.07
CA LEU A 139 6.49 -10.89 9.44
C LEU A 139 5.19 -10.82 10.27
N LYS A 140 4.13 -11.55 9.90
CA LYS A 140 2.89 -11.67 10.69
C LYS A 140 3.15 -12.15 12.12
N LYS A 141 3.85 -13.28 12.25
CA LYS A 141 4.22 -13.87 13.55
C LYS A 141 5.01 -12.88 14.42
N SER A 142 5.94 -12.14 13.81
CA SER A 142 6.73 -11.13 14.53
C SER A 142 5.92 -9.93 15.02
N MET A 143 4.74 -9.70 14.44
CA MET A 143 3.85 -8.58 14.77
C MET A 143 2.69 -8.96 15.71
N GLY A 144 2.66 -10.19 16.20
CA GLY A 144 1.65 -10.71 17.12
C GLY A 144 0.34 -11.14 16.44
N GLU A 145 0.41 -11.53 15.17
CA GLU A 145 -0.66 -12.20 14.40
C GLU A 145 -0.29 -13.66 14.15
#